data_AF-A0A2D9IYE5-F1
#
_entry.id   AF-A0A2D9IYE5-F1
#
_cell.length_a   1.000
_cell.length_b   1.000
_cell.length_c   1.000
_cell.angle_alpha   90.00
_cell.angle_beta   90.00
_cell.angle_gamma   90.00
#
_symmetry.space_group_name_H-M   'P 1'
#
loop_
_entity.id
_entity.type
_entity.pdbx_description
1 polymer ?
#
loop_
_entity_poly.entity_id
_entity_poly.type
_entity_poly.pdbx_seq_one_letter_code
_entity_poly.pdbx_strand_id
1 'polypeptide(L)'
;MIKQFLLRTFPLKITSMSILFLVTLTSCDDENNLLVTEKEIKTSNSRFELSLKIDPDIVYSNSSTKLITSIKRLVPKDSLGVDPHQRDSQGDQYMRCKMNAIGGALEQHSPVWDYIYNGVTYYDQNYSKVFIADTANSVWEGLAFFIPSSPLKDTGHISAIFDGMNLTLPIKLVPTP
;
A
#
# COMPACT_ATOMS: atom_id res chain seq x y z
N MET A 1 29.39 66.64 33.86
CA MET A 1 29.43 65.28 33.29
C MET A 1 29.07 65.39 31.82
N ILE A 2 30.09 65.38 30.97
CA ILE A 2 30.05 65.71 29.53
C ILE A 2 29.87 64.41 28.75
N LYS A 3 29.05 64.44 27.68
CA LYS A 3 29.35 63.76 26.41
C LYS A 3 28.49 64.36 25.29
N GLN A 4 29.03 65.40 24.66
CA GLN A 4 28.85 65.67 23.23
C GLN A 4 29.71 64.65 22.46
N PHE A 5 29.19 64.05 21.39
CA PHE A 5 29.98 63.61 20.23
C PHE A 5 29.03 63.31 19.06
N LEU A 6 28.80 64.28 18.16
CA LEU A 6 29.49 64.47 16.86
C LEU A 6 28.96 63.55 15.75
N LEU A 7 28.15 64.15 14.86
CA LEU A 7 27.97 63.71 13.48
C LEU A 7 29.33 63.67 12.76
N ARG A 8 29.59 62.58 12.03
CA ARG A 8 30.50 62.54 10.89
C ARG A 8 29.89 61.73 9.76
N THR A 9 29.64 62.40 8.64
CA THR A 9 29.44 61.81 7.31
C THR A 9 30.78 61.50 6.66
N PHE A 10 30.91 60.39 5.92
CA PHE A 10 31.80 60.21 4.75
C PHE A 10 31.39 58.93 3.98
N PRO A 11 31.75 58.77 2.69
CA PRO A 11 30.80 58.38 1.64
C PRO A 11 31.18 57.08 0.89
N LEU A 12 30.44 56.81 -0.19
CA LEU A 12 30.90 56.15 -1.43
C LEU A 12 30.56 54.65 -1.62
N LYS A 13 29.50 54.44 -2.43
CA LYS A 13 29.26 53.43 -3.49
C LYS A 13 29.98 52.07 -3.40
N ILE A 14 29.17 51.02 -3.21
CA ILE A 14 29.40 49.72 -3.86
C ILE A 14 28.24 49.49 -4.83
N THR A 15 28.46 49.91 -6.08
CA THR A 15 27.84 49.29 -7.26
C THR A 15 28.44 47.91 -7.42
N SER A 16 27.65 46.84 -7.30
CA SER A 16 27.67 45.69 -8.21
C SER A 16 26.74 44.60 -7.68
N MET A 17 25.63 44.42 -8.40
CA MET A 17 25.11 43.13 -8.83
C MET A 17 25.25 41.96 -7.83
N SER A 18 24.22 41.74 -7.04
CA SER A 18 23.88 40.42 -6.52
C SER A 18 22.37 40.35 -6.37
N ILE A 19 21.70 40.23 -7.52
CA ILE A 19 20.41 39.52 -7.57
C ILE A 19 20.78 38.10 -7.19
N LEU A 20 20.82 37.83 -5.89
CA LEU A 20 20.82 36.48 -5.39
C LEU A 20 19.42 35.97 -5.70
N PHE A 21 19.31 35.38 -6.88
CA PHE A 21 18.22 34.55 -7.33
C PHE A 21 18.11 33.43 -6.31
N LEU A 22 17.44 33.74 -5.19
CA LEU A 22 16.92 32.75 -4.28
C LEU A 22 15.82 32.08 -5.09
N VAL A 23 16.22 31.11 -5.91
CA VAL A 23 15.34 30.03 -6.31
C VAL A 23 14.96 29.41 -5.00
N THR A 24 13.90 29.95 -4.40
CA THR A 24 12.98 29.15 -3.64
C THR A 24 12.70 27.99 -4.56
N LEU A 25 13.33 26.85 -4.30
CA LEU A 25 12.77 25.57 -4.66
C LEU A 25 11.46 25.53 -3.89
N THR A 26 10.45 26.23 -4.42
CA THR A 26 9.08 25.81 -4.28
C THR A 26 9.13 24.42 -4.87
N SER A 27 9.33 23.40 -4.02
CA SER A 27 8.76 22.12 -4.34
C SER A 27 7.34 22.48 -4.71
N CYS A 28 7.02 22.30 -5.99
CA CYS A 28 5.64 22.24 -6.40
C CYS A 28 5.09 21.14 -5.50
N ASP A 29 4.42 21.51 -4.42
CA ASP A 29 3.48 20.62 -3.77
C ASP A 29 2.48 20.34 -4.88
N ASP A 30 2.73 19.26 -5.60
CA ASP A 30 1.92 18.83 -6.70
C ASP A 30 0.62 18.34 -6.08
N GLU A 31 -0.31 19.26 -5.90
CA GLU A 31 -1.68 18.99 -5.44
C GLU A 31 -2.36 17.92 -6.32
N ASN A 32 -1.82 17.61 -7.51
CA ASN A 32 -2.35 16.65 -8.45
C ASN A 32 -1.64 15.29 -8.47
N ASN A 33 -0.66 15.02 -7.60
CA ASN A 33 -0.02 13.70 -7.49
C ASN A 33 0.39 13.11 -8.86
N LEU A 34 0.84 13.94 -9.80
CA LEU A 34 1.07 13.57 -11.21
C LEU A 34 2.17 12.49 -11.34
N LEU A 35 3.01 12.34 -10.31
CA LEU A 35 4.08 11.34 -10.20
C LEU A 35 3.84 10.30 -9.10
N VAL A 36 2.77 10.42 -8.30
CA VAL A 36 2.43 9.43 -7.27
C VAL A 36 1.62 8.32 -7.94
N THR A 37 2.35 7.31 -8.39
CA THR A 37 1.78 6.09 -8.97
C THR A 37 1.38 5.08 -7.89
N GLU A 38 1.76 5.31 -6.64
CA GLU A 38 1.29 4.50 -5.52
C GLU A 38 -0.14 4.87 -5.14
N LYS A 39 -1.00 3.87 -4.93
CA LYS A 39 -2.34 4.07 -4.37
C LYS A 39 -2.58 3.13 -3.20
N GLU A 40 -3.17 3.66 -2.14
CA GLU A 40 -3.59 2.90 -0.97
C GLU A 40 -5.03 3.28 -0.58
N ILE A 41 -5.82 2.27 -0.21
CA ILE A 41 -7.15 2.46 0.41
C ILE A 41 -7.23 1.63 1.68
N LYS A 42 -7.98 2.14 2.66
CA LYS A 42 -8.17 1.50 3.97
C LYS A 42 -9.64 1.46 4.36
N THR A 43 -10.00 0.45 5.14
CA THR A 43 -11.29 0.36 5.82
C THR A 43 -11.10 -0.39 7.13
N SER A 44 -12.05 -0.26 8.06
CA SER A 44 -11.98 -0.90 9.35
C SER A 44 -13.36 -1.33 9.84
N ASN A 45 -13.35 -2.34 10.71
CA ASN A 45 -14.47 -2.74 11.54
C ASN A 45 -14.03 -2.72 13.02
N SER A 46 -14.83 -3.28 13.93
CA SER A 46 -14.48 -3.28 15.37
C SER A 46 -13.30 -4.18 15.75
N ARG A 47 -12.84 -5.06 14.85
CA ARG A 47 -11.82 -6.09 15.12
C ARG A 47 -10.55 -5.91 14.31
N PHE A 48 -10.65 -5.34 13.11
CA PHE A 48 -9.55 -5.24 12.17
C PHE A 48 -9.60 -3.94 11.35
N GLU A 49 -8.42 -3.54 10.87
CA GLU A 49 -8.24 -2.61 9.77
C GLU A 49 -7.65 -3.38 8.59
N LEU A 50 -8.23 -3.19 7.41
CA LEU A 50 -7.77 -3.74 6.14
C LEU A 50 -7.23 -2.59 5.28
N SER A 51 -6.06 -2.79 4.68
CA SER A 51 -5.48 -1.91 3.67
C SER A 51 -5.17 -2.69 2.40
N LEU A 52 -5.36 -2.04 1.25
CA LEU A 52 -4.94 -2.51 -0.05
C LEU A 52 -4.11 -1.43 -0.72
N LYS A 53 -2.89 -1.78 -1.13
CA LYS A 53 -1.92 -0.87 -1.73
C LYS A 53 -1.34 -1.44 -3.03
N ILE A 54 -1.20 -0.59 -4.05
CA ILE A 54 -0.57 -0.91 -5.33
C ILE A 54 0.50 0.12 -5.67
N ASP A 55 1.61 -0.33 -6.27
CA ASP A 55 2.76 0.51 -6.58
C ASP A 55 3.58 -0.11 -7.74
N PRO A 56 3.53 0.46 -8.97
CA PRO A 56 2.66 1.55 -9.44
C PRO A 56 1.23 1.11 -9.82
N ASP A 57 0.28 2.03 -9.87
CA ASP A 57 -1.13 1.81 -10.26
C ASP A 57 -1.36 1.84 -11.79
N ILE A 58 -0.31 2.14 -12.56
CA ILE A 58 -0.23 2.02 -14.02
C ILE A 58 0.63 0.81 -14.35
N VAL A 59 0.08 -0.14 -15.11
CA VAL A 59 0.76 -1.40 -15.43
C VAL A 59 0.83 -1.58 -16.94
N TYR A 60 2.04 -1.76 -17.45
CA TYR A 60 2.27 -2.01 -18.86
C TYR A 60 2.04 -3.49 -19.19
N SER A 61 1.62 -3.81 -20.41
CA SER A 61 1.33 -5.19 -20.82
C SER A 61 2.49 -6.17 -20.70
N ASN A 62 3.73 -5.69 -20.58
CA ASN A 62 4.95 -6.49 -20.39
C ASN A 62 5.55 -6.35 -18.99
N SER A 63 4.84 -5.76 -18.03
CA SER A 63 5.31 -5.56 -16.66
C SER A 63 4.33 -6.16 -15.64
N SER A 64 4.79 -6.30 -14.41
CA SER A 64 3.93 -6.55 -13.25
C SER A 64 3.98 -5.36 -12.31
N THR A 65 3.02 -5.29 -11.38
CA THR A 65 3.05 -4.31 -10.30
C THR A 65 2.86 -4.98 -8.95
N LYS A 66 3.48 -4.40 -7.92
CA LYS A 66 3.48 -4.92 -6.56
C LYS A 66 2.16 -4.55 -5.88
N LEU A 67 1.55 -5.54 -5.25
CA LEU A 67 0.37 -5.43 -4.42
C LEU A 67 0.71 -5.77 -2.97
N ILE A 68 0.31 -4.92 -2.04
CA ILE A 68 0.41 -5.17 -0.61
C ILE A 68 -0.99 -5.13 -0.01
N THR A 69 -1.39 -6.22 0.66
CA THR A 69 -2.59 -6.24 1.50
C THR A 69 -2.15 -6.24 2.95
N SER A 70 -2.58 -5.28 3.75
CA SER A 70 -2.26 -5.24 5.19
C SER A 70 -3.51 -5.50 6.00
N ILE A 71 -3.39 -6.35 7.02
CA ILE A 71 -4.46 -6.61 7.99
C ILE A 71 -3.90 -6.35 9.37
N LYS A 72 -4.39 -5.29 10.00
CA LYS A 72 -4.07 -4.93 11.37
C LYS A 72 -5.17 -5.40 12.30
N ARG A 73 -4.81 -6.16 13.32
CA ARG A 73 -5.72 -6.55 14.39
C ARG A 73 -5.91 -5.38 15.36
N LEU A 74 -7.14 -5.07 15.73
CA LEU A 74 -7.48 -3.95 16.63
C LEU A 74 -7.84 -4.42 18.05
N VAL A 75 -8.11 -5.71 18.23
CA VAL A 75 -8.47 -6.34 19.53
C VAL A 75 -7.51 -7.48 19.88
N PRO A 76 -7.38 -7.92 21.13
CA PRO A 76 -6.65 -9.16 21.44
C PRO A 76 -7.28 -10.38 20.75
N LYS A 77 -6.49 -11.41 20.43
CA LYS A 77 -6.97 -12.64 19.75
C LYS A 77 -8.17 -13.29 20.44
N ASP A 78 -8.17 -13.32 21.77
CA ASP A 78 -9.23 -13.94 22.56
C ASP A 78 -10.61 -13.29 22.33
N SER A 79 -10.65 -12.07 21.76
CA SER A 79 -11.89 -11.36 21.40
C SER A 79 -12.46 -11.78 20.04
N LEU A 80 -11.76 -12.62 19.25
CA LEU A 80 -12.16 -12.99 17.89
C LEU A 80 -13.13 -14.18 17.84
N GLY A 81 -13.32 -14.88 18.97
CA GLY A 81 -14.01 -16.17 19.00
C GLY A 81 -13.15 -17.32 18.49
N VAL A 82 -13.54 -18.55 18.82
CA VAL A 82 -12.81 -19.77 18.41
C VAL A 82 -13.51 -20.36 17.19
N ASP A 83 -12.87 -20.32 16.02
CA ASP A 83 -13.23 -21.19 14.90
C ASP A 83 -12.29 -22.41 14.92
N PRO A 84 -12.76 -23.59 15.34
CA PRO A 84 -11.92 -24.79 15.42
C PRO A 84 -11.47 -25.29 14.05
N HIS A 85 -12.08 -24.83 12.95
CA HIS A 85 -11.74 -25.22 11.59
C HIS A 85 -10.68 -24.35 10.93
N GLN A 86 -10.13 -23.35 11.63
CA GLN A 86 -9.11 -22.44 11.10
C GLN A 86 -7.80 -22.51 11.88
N ARG A 87 -7.26 -23.72 12.01
CA ARG A 87 -5.94 -23.97 12.62
C ARG A 87 -5.04 -24.67 11.64
N ASP A 88 -3.76 -24.32 11.63
CA ASP A 88 -2.75 -25.06 10.88
C ASP A 88 -2.33 -26.34 11.59
N SER A 89 -1.39 -27.07 10.99
CA SER A 89 -0.84 -28.31 11.54
C SER A 89 -0.11 -28.13 12.88
N GLN A 90 0.25 -26.90 13.23
CA GLN A 90 0.91 -26.51 14.47
C GLN A 90 -0.10 -26.02 15.53
N GLY A 91 -1.37 -25.89 15.15
CA GLY A 91 -2.46 -25.43 16.01
C GLY A 91 -2.66 -23.91 16.00
N ASP A 92 -1.92 -23.17 15.18
CA ASP A 92 -2.03 -21.72 15.09
C ASP A 92 -3.28 -21.32 14.32
N GLN A 93 -4.02 -20.38 14.89
CA GLN A 93 -5.24 -19.87 14.28
C GLN A 93 -4.87 -18.94 13.12
N TYR A 94 -5.29 -19.30 11.91
CA TYR A 94 -5.22 -18.42 10.77
C TYR A 94 -6.61 -17.87 10.45
N MET A 95 -6.64 -16.89 9.55
CA MET A 95 -7.85 -16.42 8.91
C MET A 95 -7.64 -16.41 7.39
N ARG A 96 -8.71 -16.16 6.63
CA ARG A 96 -8.64 -16.12 5.17
C ARG A 96 -8.88 -14.71 4.65
N CYS A 97 -7.95 -14.21 3.86
CA CYS A 97 -8.15 -13.01 3.04
C CYS A 97 -8.40 -13.44 1.60
N LYS A 98 -9.54 -13.07 1.02
CA LYS A 98 -9.79 -13.30 -0.41
C LYS A 98 -9.22 -12.15 -1.21
N MET A 99 -8.34 -12.45 -2.16
CA MET A 99 -7.82 -11.49 -3.12
C MET A 99 -8.27 -11.88 -4.53
N ASN A 100 -8.57 -10.89 -5.36
CA ASN A 100 -8.98 -11.13 -6.74
C ASN A 100 -8.49 -9.99 -7.64
N ALA A 101 -8.37 -10.31 -8.94
CA ALA A 101 -8.01 -9.36 -9.98
C ALA A 101 -8.93 -9.48 -11.20
N ILE A 102 -9.14 -8.35 -11.87
CA ILE A 102 -9.81 -8.25 -13.17
C ILE A 102 -8.87 -7.53 -14.13
N GLY A 103 -8.80 -8.00 -15.38
CA GLY A 103 -7.85 -7.48 -16.39
C GLY A 103 -6.44 -8.05 -16.25
N GLY A 104 -6.22 -8.96 -15.30
CA GLY A 104 -4.96 -9.61 -15.01
C GLY A 104 -5.15 -10.78 -14.04
N ALA A 105 -4.03 -11.38 -13.65
CA ALA A 105 -3.95 -12.38 -12.59
C ALA A 105 -3.14 -11.84 -11.40
N LEU A 106 -3.33 -12.44 -10.23
CA LEU A 106 -2.46 -12.22 -9.08
C LEU A 106 -1.51 -13.40 -8.92
N GLU A 107 -0.22 -13.11 -8.87
CA GLU A 107 0.78 -14.04 -8.37
C GLU A 107 0.98 -13.80 -6.89
N GLN A 108 0.35 -14.63 -6.06
CA GLN A 108 0.48 -14.52 -4.61
C GLN A 108 1.84 -15.05 -4.15
N HIS A 109 2.57 -14.24 -3.37
CA HIS A 109 3.79 -14.65 -2.69
C HIS A 109 3.53 -15.03 -1.23
N SER A 110 2.40 -14.63 -0.67
CA SER A 110 1.97 -15.06 0.65
C SER A 110 1.51 -16.51 0.65
N PRO A 111 1.62 -17.22 1.78
CA PRO A 111 1.04 -18.55 1.93
C PRO A 111 -0.44 -18.53 1.54
N VAL A 112 -0.80 -19.36 0.56
CA VAL A 112 -2.18 -19.47 0.08
C VAL A 112 -2.94 -20.51 0.87
N TRP A 113 -4.26 -20.51 0.71
CA TRP A 113 -5.12 -21.54 1.25
C TRP A 113 -4.78 -22.88 0.63
N ASP A 114 -4.67 -23.90 1.47
CA ASP A 114 -4.52 -25.27 1.03
C ASP A 114 -5.44 -26.19 1.82
N TYR A 115 -5.84 -27.29 1.18
CA TYR A 115 -6.61 -28.35 1.81
C TYR A 115 -6.24 -29.70 1.22
N ILE A 116 -6.42 -30.77 1.99
CA ILE A 116 -6.15 -32.14 1.54
C ILE A 116 -7.48 -32.80 1.20
N TYR A 117 -7.57 -33.34 -0.01
CA TYR A 117 -8.70 -34.17 -0.45
C TYR A 117 -8.16 -35.44 -1.09
N ASN A 118 -8.60 -36.60 -0.60
CA ASN A 118 -8.13 -37.92 -1.04
C ASN A 118 -6.59 -38.08 -1.06
N GLY A 119 -5.90 -37.50 -0.08
CA GLY A 119 -4.43 -37.57 0.03
C GLY A 119 -3.68 -36.64 -0.93
N VAL A 120 -4.38 -35.78 -1.67
CA VAL A 120 -3.79 -34.77 -2.57
C VAL A 120 -3.98 -33.39 -1.96
N THR A 121 -2.92 -32.58 -1.96
CA THR A 121 -2.96 -31.17 -1.53
C THR A 121 -3.43 -30.30 -2.69
N TYR A 122 -4.48 -29.51 -2.44
CA TYR A 122 -5.02 -28.52 -3.35
C TYR A 122 -4.72 -27.13 -2.83
N TYR A 123 -4.36 -26.21 -3.72
CA TYR A 123 -4.06 -24.81 -3.40
C TYR A 123 -5.10 -23.90 -4.04
N ASP A 124 -5.67 -22.99 -3.26
CA ASP A 124 -6.57 -21.94 -3.77
C ASP A 124 -5.84 -20.59 -3.75
N GLN A 125 -5.38 -20.20 -4.94
CA GLN A 125 -4.65 -18.96 -5.20
C GLN A 125 -5.50 -17.68 -5.02
N ASN A 126 -6.79 -17.80 -4.69
CA ASN A 126 -7.63 -16.64 -4.39
C ASN A 126 -7.65 -16.29 -2.90
N TYR A 127 -7.14 -17.17 -2.03
CA TYR A 127 -7.18 -16.96 -0.58
C TYR A 127 -5.78 -17.02 0.02
N SER A 128 -5.37 -15.96 0.71
CA SER A 128 -4.16 -15.99 1.54
C SER A 128 -4.50 -16.48 2.94
N LYS A 129 -3.59 -17.28 3.53
CA LYS A 129 -3.59 -17.59 4.96
C LYS A 129 -3.02 -16.39 5.72
N VAL A 130 -3.82 -15.85 6.63
CA VAL A 130 -3.50 -14.67 7.43
C VAL A 130 -3.15 -15.11 8.84
N PHE A 131 -1.88 -14.97 9.20
CA PHE A 131 -1.36 -15.22 10.54
C PHE A 131 -1.00 -13.89 11.19
N ILE A 132 -1.73 -13.50 12.24
CA ILE A 132 -1.48 -12.26 12.98
C ILE A 132 -1.17 -12.60 14.43
N ALA A 133 -0.06 -12.06 14.95
CA ALA A 133 0.37 -12.26 16.33
C ALA A 133 -0.71 -11.84 17.34
N ASP A 134 -0.78 -12.55 18.46
CA ASP A 134 -1.89 -12.55 19.43
C ASP A 134 -2.24 -11.17 20.03
N THR A 135 -1.27 -10.26 20.05
CA THR A 135 -1.41 -8.90 20.58
C THR A 135 -2.21 -7.97 19.68
N ALA A 136 -2.96 -7.05 20.30
CA ALA A 136 -3.62 -5.96 19.58
C ALA A 136 -2.58 -5.09 18.85
N ASN A 137 -2.99 -4.48 17.75
CA ASN A 137 -2.16 -3.72 16.81
C ASN A 137 -1.12 -4.51 16.01
N SER A 138 -1.06 -5.84 16.17
CA SER A 138 -0.27 -6.69 15.28
C SER A 138 -0.76 -6.59 13.84
N VAL A 139 0.19 -6.64 12.92
CA VAL A 139 -0.05 -6.49 11.48
C VAL A 139 0.43 -7.74 10.75
N TRP A 140 -0.39 -8.21 9.83
CA TRP A 140 0.02 -9.13 8.76
C TRP A 140 0.11 -8.37 7.45
N GLU A 141 1.12 -8.68 6.65
CA GLU A 141 1.28 -8.14 5.30
C GLU A 141 1.33 -9.28 4.29
N GLY A 142 0.44 -9.20 3.32
CA GLY A 142 0.37 -10.06 2.16
C GLY A 142 1.02 -9.41 0.95
N LEU A 143 1.91 -10.12 0.27
CA LEU A 143 2.56 -9.68 -0.96
C LEU A 143 2.00 -10.47 -2.14
N ALA A 144 1.66 -9.75 -3.20
CA ALA A 144 1.36 -10.34 -4.50
C ALA A 144 1.85 -9.42 -5.63
N PHE A 145 1.87 -9.96 -6.85
CA PHE A 145 2.10 -9.17 -8.06
C PHE A 145 0.89 -9.27 -8.98
N PHE A 146 0.42 -8.14 -9.48
CA PHE A 146 -0.59 -8.11 -10.53
C PHE A 146 0.10 -8.19 -11.89
N ILE A 147 -0.35 -9.14 -12.72
CA ILE A 147 0.13 -9.36 -14.08
C ILE A 147 -1.02 -9.15 -15.06
N PRO A 148 -0.95 -8.16 -15.96
CA PRO A 148 -1.99 -7.93 -16.96
C PRO A 148 -2.19 -9.16 -17.86
N SER A 149 -3.44 -9.43 -18.23
CA SER A 149 -3.77 -10.50 -19.18
C SER A 149 -3.85 -9.96 -20.61
N SER A 150 -3.59 -10.83 -21.58
CA SER A 150 -3.86 -10.57 -23.00
C SER A 150 -5.20 -11.22 -23.41
N PRO A 151 -6.07 -10.54 -24.18
CA PRO A 151 -5.92 -9.18 -24.70
C PRO A 151 -6.02 -8.13 -23.59
N LEU A 152 -5.23 -7.05 -23.72
CA LEU A 152 -5.19 -5.98 -22.74
C LEU A 152 -6.54 -5.23 -22.73
N LYS A 153 -7.13 -5.06 -21.56
CA LYS A 153 -8.29 -4.19 -21.35
C LYS A 153 -7.82 -2.76 -21.06
N ASP A 154 -8.69 -1.77 -21.21
CA ASP A 154 -8.35 -0.38 -20.86
C ASP A 154 -8.15 -0.18 -19.34
N THR A 155 -8.79 -1.02 -18.53
CA THR A 155 -8.73 -0.96 -17.07
C THR A 155 -8.72 -2.36 -16.44
N GLY A 156 -8.12 -2.44 -15.26
CA GLY A 156 -8.17 -3.60 -14.37
C GLY A 156 -8.62 -3.19 -12.98
N HIS A 157 -8.86 -4.19 -12.13
CA HIS A 157 -9.20 -3.99 -10.73
C HIS A 157 -8.51 -5.03 -9.87
N ILE A 158 -8.18 -4.66 -8.65
CA ILE A 158 -7.71 -5.53 -7.58
C ILE A 158 -8.63 -5.36 -6.40
N SER A 159 -8.94 -6.45 -5.70
CA SER A 159 -9.80 -6.40 -4.53
C SER A 159 -9.28 -7.29 -3.42
N ALA A 160 -9.51 -6.87 -2.18
CA ALA A 160 -9.27 -7.66 -0.98
C ALA A 160 -10.54 -7.70 -0.13
N ILE A 161 -10.93 -8.89 0.31
CA ILE A 161 -12.08 -9.12 1.17
C ILE A 161 -11.61 -9.86 2.42
N PHE A 162 -11.87 -9.27 3.57
CA PHE A 162 -11.42 -9.79 4.84
C PHE A 162 -12.38 -9.37 5.96
N ASP A 163 -12.81 -10.33 6.78
CA ASP A 163 -13.68 -10.10 7.94
C ASP A 163 -14.94 -9.24 7.66
N GLY A 164 -15.60 -9.49 6.52
CA GLY A 164 -16.78 -8.75 6.07
C GLY A 164 -16.47 -7.38 5.45
N MET A 165 -15.22 -6.93 5.47
CA MET A 165 -14.76 -5.73 4.77
C MET A 165 -14.39 -6.06 3.32
N ASN A 166 -14.53 -5.08 2.44
CA ASN A 166 -14.18 -5.19 1.02
C ASN A 166 -13.50 -3.89 0.56
N LEU A 167 -12.36 -4.03 -0.10
CA LEU A 167 -11.63 -2.95 -0.75
C LEU A 167 -11.45 -3.29 -2.23
N THR A 168 -11.51 -2.27 -3.09
CA THR A 168 -11.22 -2.39 -4.52
C THR A 168 -10.44 -1.18 -5.00
N LEU A 169 -9.30 -1.42 -5.65
CA LEU A 169 -8.49 -0.40 -6.32
C LEU A 169 -8.56 -0.60 -7.84
N PRO A 170 -8.79 0.47 -8.62
CA PRO A 170 -8.63 0.42 -10.06
C PRO A 170 -7.14 0.41 -10.45
N ILE A 171 -6.85 -0.22 -11.58
CA ILE A 171 -5.54 -0.27 -12.22
C ILE A 171 -5.68 0.26 -13.64
N LYS A 172 -4.79 1.16 -14.03
CA LYS A 172 -4.69 1.58 -15.42
C LYS A 172 -3.80 0.60 -16.17
N LEU A 173 -4.32 0.01 -17.23
CA LEU A 173 -3.57 -0.93 -18.07
C LEU A 173 -3.15 -0.21 -19.34
N VAL A 174 -1.88 -0.33 -19.71
CA VAL A 174 -1.30 0.39 -20.84
C VAL A 174 -0.55 -0.58 -21.75
N PRO A 175 -0.73 -0.50 -23.08
CA PRO A 175 0.12 -1.25 -24.00
C PRO A 175 1.59 -0.91 -23.77
N THR A 176 2.48 -1.87 -23.99
CA THR A 176 3.92 -1.61 -23.98
C THR A 176 4.24 -0.45 -24.93
N PRO A 177 5.11 0.51 -24.54
CA PRO A 177 5.55 1.59 -25.41
C PRO A 177 6.22 1.11 -26.70
#